data_AF-A0A3A4PN27-F1
#
_entry.id   AF-A0A3A4PN27-F1
#
_cell.length_a   1.000
_cell.length_b   1.000
_cell.length_c   1.000
_cell.angle_alpha   90.00
_cell.angle_beta   90.00
_cell.angle_gamma   90.00
#
_symmetry.space_group_name_H-M   'P 1'
#
loop_
_entity.id
_entity.type
_entity.pdbx_description
1 polymer ?
#
loop_
_entity_poly.entity_id
_entity_poly.type
_entity_poly.pdbx_seq_one_letter_code
_entity_poly.pdbx_strand_id
1 'polypeptide(L)'
;MVNQDKRRFLPQTHTARALAALLLIVIAVLAVVIKETPRQVGRRTLLRDGKQLLWARGHPESPDAEWFDVTNSKIDPNTFQFGIGKDSIRAIDHPTFLEADDPRLREWGIDDQTLVIGYAVGDDARAYPLRILDRHELVNDVVGGRPVTVGW
;
A
#
# COMPACT_ATOMS: atom_id res chain seq x y z
N MET A 1 3.90 -62.91 64.98
CA MET A 1 4.80 -62.51 63.89
C MET A 1 3.94 -61.96 62.76
N VAL A 2 3.87 -60.63 62.62
CA VAL A 2 2.99 -59.93 61.66
C VAL A 2 3.82 -59.54 60.44
N ASN A 3 3.41 -59.97 59.24
CA ASN A 3 4.01 -59.55 57.98
C ASN A 3 3.03 -58.57 57.30
N GLN A 4 3.39 -57.29 57.24
CA GLN A 4 2.61 -56.23 56.59
C GLN A 4 3.33 -55.80 55.31
N ASP A 5 2.65 -56.03 54.20
CA ASP A 5 3.01 -55.71 52.82
C ASP A 5 3.06 -54.18 52.61
N LYS A 6 4.27 -53.62 52.38
CA LYS A 6 4.47 -52.19 52.09
C LYS A 6 4.32 -51.94 50.59
N ARG A 7 3.09 -51.69 50.12
CA ARG A 7 2.88 -51.06 48.81
C ARG A 7 3.13 -49.55 48.91
N ARG A 8 4.24 -49.09 48.35
CA ARG A 8 4.53 -47.66 48.11
C ARG A 8 3.53 -47.11 47.08
N PHE A 9 2.60 -46.26 47.52
CA PHE A 9 1.90 -45.34 46.64
C PHE A 9 2.86 -44.20 46.26
N LEU A 10 3.22 -44.10 44.99
CA LEU A 10 3.86 -42.90 44.44
C LEU A 10 2.75 -41.87 44.18
N PRO A 11 2.84 -40.63 44.74
CA PRO A 11 1.88 -39.59 44.42
C PRO A 11 2.08 -39.17 42.96
N GLN A 12 1.06 -39.41 42.13
CA GLN A 12 1.07 -38.88 40.76
C GLN A 12 1.02 -37.35 40.82
N THR A 13 2.04 -36.74 40.24
CA THR A 13 2.34 -35.32 40.35
C THR A 13 1.37 -34.49 39.51
N HIS A 14 0.43 -33.82 40.19
CA HIS A 14 -0.43 -32.78 39.60
C HIS A 14 0.36 -31.67 38.88
N THR A 15 1.61 -31.44 39.29
CA THR A 15 2.52 -30.45 38.70
C THR A 15 2.91 -30.76 37.26
N ALA A 16 3.11 -32.03 36.90
CA ALA A 16 3.48 -32.42 35.53
C ALA A 16 2.33 -32.17 34.53
N ARG A 17 1.08 -32.37 34.98
CA ARG A 17 -0.12 -32.12 34.16
C ARG A 17 -0.37 -30.62 33.96
N ALA A 18 -0.11 -29.82 34.99
CA ALA A 18 -0.23 -28.36 34.91
C ALA A 18 0.81 -27.74 33.96
N LEU A 19 2.06 -28.21 34.01
CA LEU A 19 3.12 -27.76 33.10
C LEU A 19 2.85 -28.15 31.64
N ALA A 20 2.34 -29.36 31.40
CA ALA A 20 1.95 -29.80 30.06
C ALA A 20 0.78 -28.97 29.49
N ALA A 21 -0.22 -28.65 30.32
CA ALA A 21 -1.33 -27.80 29.92
C ALA A 21 -0.88 -26.37 29.59
N LEU A 22 0.03 -25.80 30.39
CA LEU A 22 0.58 -24.47 30.15
C LEU A 22 1.40 -24.43 28.85
N LEU A 23 2.21 -25.46 28.59
CA LEU A 23 2.99 -25.58 27.35
C LEU A 23 2.07 -25.69 26.12
N LEU A 24 0.99 -26.48 26.19
CA LEU A 24 0.01 -26.58 25.10
C LEU A 24 -0.71 -25.25 24.86
N ILE A 25 -1.04 -24.50 25.92
CA ILE A 25 -1.64 -23.16 25.79
C ILE A 25 -0.64 -22.20 25.17
N VAL A 26 0.63 -22.20 25.58
CA VAL A 26 1.67 -21.35 24.98
C VAL A 26 1.85 -21.71 23.51
N ILE A 27 1.92 -23.00 23.14
CA ILE A 27 2.01 -23.44 21.74
C ILE A 27 0.77 -23.02 20.95
N ALA A 28 -0.43 -23.16 21.52
CA ALA A 28 -1.67 -22.76 20.86
C ALA A 28 -1.74 -21.23 20.67
N VAL A 29 -1.33 -20.45 21.66
CA VAL A 29 -1.25 -18.98 21.58
C VAL A 29 -0.17 -18.57 20.58
N LEU A 30 1.01 -19.21 20.58
CA LEU A 30 2.04 -18.97 19.57
C LEU A 30 1.53 -19.32 18.18
N ALA A 31 0.82 -20.44 18.01
CA ALA A 31 0.25 -20.85 16.73
C ALA A 31 -0.87 -19.92 16.26
N VAL A 32 -1.60 -19.26 17.17
CA VAL A 32 -2.60 -18.24 16.86
C VAL A 32 -1.93 -16.89 16.52
N VAL A 33 -0.84 -16.53 17.21
CA VAL A 33 -0.05 -15.31 16.95
C VAL A 33 0.76 -15.44 15.65
N ILE A 34 1.23 -16.65 15.31
CA ILE A 34 1.97 -16.99 14.08
C ILE A 34 1.01 -17.39 12.94
N LYS A 35 -0.28 -17.58 13.21
CA LYS A 35 -1.30 -17.52 12.15
C LYS A 35 -1.40 -16.07 11.70
N GLU A 36 -0.44 -15.67 10.88
CA GLU A 36 -0.70 -14.77 9.78
C GLU A 36 -2.02 -15.26 9.18
N THR A 37 -3.06 -14.44 9.31
CA THR A 37 -4.25 -14.62 8.50
C THR A 37 -3.73 -14.76 7.09
N PRO A 38 -3.99 -15.87 6.36
CA PRO A 38 -3.60 -15.92 4.97
C PRO A 38 -4.31 -14.75 4.31
N ARG A 39 -3.59 -13.65 4.09
CA ARG A 39 -4.08 -12.55 3.26
C ARG A 39 -4.33 -13.23 1.94
N GLN A 40 -5.59 -13.33 1.57
CA GLN A 40 -6.03 -13.85 0.29
C GLN A 40 -5.33 -13.05 -0.79
N VAL A 41 -4.18 -13.53 -1.26
CA VAL A 41 -3.49 -13.01 -2.42
C VAL A 41 -4.24 -13.60 -3.62
N GLY A 42 -5.42 -13.04 -3.89
CA GLY A 42 -6.09 -13.28 -5.17
C GLY A 42 -5.12 -12.95 -6.30
N ARG A 43 -5.09 -13.78 -7.34
CA ARG A 43 -4.15 -13.71 -8.48
C ARG A 43 -3.86 -12.26 -8.90
N ARG A 44 -2.61 -11.83 -8.67
CA ARG A 44 -2.07 -10.49 -8.98
C ARG A 44 -1.90 -10.27 -10.49
N THR A 45 -1.71 -11.38 -11.18
CA THR A 45 -1.60 -11.44 -12.63
C THR A 45 -2.59 -12.43 -13.20
N LEU A 46 -3.17 -12.11 -14.35
CA LEU A 46 -4.08 -12.96 -15.08
C LEU A 46 -3.51 -13.23 -16.48
N LEU A 47 -3.56 -14.47 -16.93
CA LEU A 47 -3.39 -14.80 -18.35
C LEU A 47 -4.76 -14.82 -19.01
N ARG A 48 -4.96 -14.00 -20.04
CA ARG A 48 -6.22 -13.94 -20.81
C ARG A 48 -5.87 -13.65 -22.27
N ASP A 49 -6.39 -14.45 -23.20
CA ASP A 49 -6.20 -14.28 -24.65
C ASP A 49 -4.74 -14.11 -25.08
N GLY A 50 -3.83 -14.88 -24.46
CA GLY A 50 -2.39 -14.80 -24.72
C GLY A 50 -1.67 -13.60 -24.11
N LYS A 51 -2.37 -12.72 -23.39
CA LYS A 51 -1.80 -11.56 -22.70
C LYS A 51 -1.51 -11.86 -21.25
N GLN A 52 -0.42 -11.28 -20.74
CA GLN A 52 -0.14 -11.21 -19.32
C GLN A 52 -0.66 -9.87 -18.78
N LEU A 53 -1.62 -9.95 -17.85
CA LEU A 53 -2.32 -8.81 -17.30
C LEU A 53 -1.93 -8.63 -15.83
N LEU A 54 -1.64 -7.40 -15.42
CA LEU A 54 -1.44 -7.00 -14.02
C LEU A 54 -2.67 -6.25 -13.52
N TRP A 55 -3.13 -6.56 -12.31
CA TRP A 55 -4.28 -5.86 -11.73
C TRP A 55 -4.03 -4.35 -11.64
N ALA A 56 -4.98 -3.56 -12.15
CA ALA A 56 -4.90 -2.11 -12.15
C ALA A 56 -5.86 -1.49 -11.13
N ARG A 57 -7.17 -1.79 -11.20
CA ARG A 57 -8.17 -1.28 -10.26
C ARG A 57 -9.41 -2.17 -10.21
N GLY A 58 -10.21 -2.02 -9.16
CA GLY A 58 -11.49 -2.71 -9.00
C GLY A 58 -11.36 -4.10 -8.36
N HIS A 59 -12.46 -4.80 -8.13
CA HIS A 59 -12.40 -6.15 -7.58
C HIS A 59 -11.93 -7.13 -8.67
N PRO A 60 -10.89 -7.95 -8.48
CA PRO A 60 -10.29 -8.77 -9.55
C PRO A 60 -11.25 -9.70 -10.31
N GLU A 61 -12.31 -10.16 -9.65
CA GLU A 61 -13.34 -11.05 -10.25
C GLU A 61 -14.54 -10.29 -10.82
N SER A 62 -14.56 -8.96 -10.70
CA SER A 62 -15.67 -8.14 -11.17
C SER A 62 -15.50 -7.78 -12.66
N PRO A 63 -16.60 -7.67 -13.44
CA PRO A 63 -16.55 -7.28 -14.85
C PRO A 63 -15.93 -5.91 -15.12
N ASP A 64 -15.93 -5.02 -14.13
CA ASP A 64 -15.37 -3.65 -14.19
C ASP A 64 -13.90 -3.58 -13.74
N ALA A 65 -13.26 -4.72 -13.46
CA ALA A 65 -11.84 -4.76 -13.12
C ALA A 65 -10.98 -4.27 -14.29
N GLU A 66 -10.11 -3.30 -14.00
CA GLU A 66 -9.14 -2.80 -14.97
C GLU A 66 -7.80 -3.53 -14.79
N TRP A 67 -7.10 -3.71 -15.92
CA TRP A 67 -5.83 -4.43 -15.98
C TRP A 67 -4.84 -3.72 -16.89
N PHE A 68 -3.55 -3.74 -16.50
CA PHE A 68 -2.46 -3.32 -17.37
C PHE A 68 -1.99 -4.50 -18.23
N ASP A 69 -1.83 -4.27 -19.53
CA ASP A 69 -1.17 -5.23 -20.42
C ASP A 69 0.34 -5.14 -20.24
N VAL A 70 0.92 -6.17 -19.63
CA VAL A 70 2.35 -6.26 -19.30
C VAL A 70 3.04 -7.39 -20.06
N THR A 71 2.43 -7.87 -21.16
CA THR A 71 2.91 -9.01 -21.96
C THR A 71 4.36 -8.85 -22.42
N ASN A 72 4.78 -7.63 -22.73
CA ASN A 72 6.13 -7.31 -23.19
C ASN A 72 7.02 -6.69 -22.09
N SER A 73 6.64 -6.82 -20.83
CA SER A 73 7.43 -6.28 -19.71
C SER A 73 8.79 -6.98 -19.63
N LYS A 74 9.86 -6.19 -19.55
CA LYS A 74 11.22 -6.70 -19.27
C LYS A 74 11.41 -7.04 -17.78
N ILE A 75 10.49 -6.62 -16.93
CA ILE A 75 10.47 -6.88 -15.50
C ILE A 75 9.41 -7.95 -15.24
N ASP A 76 9.72 -8.95 -14.42
CA ASP A 76 8.76 -10.01 -14.05
C ASP A 76 7.52 -9.37 -13.39
N PRO A 77 6.32 -9.51 -13.97
CA PRO A 77 5.13 -8.90 -13.43
C PRO A 77 4.75 -9.33 -12.02
N ASN A 78 5.21 -10.50 -11.56
CA ASN A 78 4.97 -10.97 -10.21
C ASN A 78 5.74 -10.18 -9.14
N THR A 79 6.77 -9.43 -9.57
CA THR A 79 7.59 -8.58 -8.69
C THR A 79 7.01 -7.19 -8.47
N PHE A 80 6.05 -6.78 -9.30
CA PHE A 80 5.44 -5.46 -9.16
C PHE A 80 4.64 -5.36 -7.86
N GLN A 81 4.90 -4.28 -7.11
CA GLN A 81 4.00 -3.81 -6.07
C GLN A 81 2.93 -2.97 -6.77
N PHE A 82 1.68 -3.37 -6.61
CA PHE A 82 0.53 -2.63 -7.11
C PHE A 82 -0.03 -1.87 -5.91
N GLY A 83 0.03 -0.55 -5.98
CA GLY A 83 -0.37 0.35 -4.89
C GLY A 83 -1.87 0.36 -4.67
N ILE A 84 -2.43 1.54 -4.42
CA ILE A 84 -3.87 1.74 -4.19
C ILE A 84 -4.73 1.64 -5.46
N GLY A 85 -4.15 1.17 -6.57
CA GLY A 85 -4.79 1.03 -7.86
C GLY A 85 -4.51 2.17 -8.83
N LYS A 86 -4.83 1.94 -10.10
CA LYS A 86 -4.67 2.87 -11.21
C LYS A 86 -5.53 4.12 -11.01
N ASP A 87 -4.91 5.29 -11.21
CA ASP A 87 -5.52 6.61 -11.14
C ASP A 87 -6.23 6.93 -9.81
N SER A 88 -5.87 6.21 -8.74
CA SER A 88 -6.40 6.46 -7.39
C SER A 88 -5.86 7.77 -6.79
N ILE A 89 -4.70 8.23 -7.25
CA ILE A 89 -4.21 9.61 -7.07
C ILE A 89 -4.31 10.25 -8.46
N ARG A 90 -5.28 11.15 -8.64
CA ARG A 90 -5.54 11.74 -9.95
C ARG A 90 -4.61 12.91 -10.19
N ALA A 91 -3.89 12.86 -11.29
CA ALA A 91 -3.14 13.99 -11.80
C ALA A 91 -4.06 15.18 -12.09
N ILE A 92 -3.46 16.38 -12.12
CA ILE A 92 -4.10 17.58 -12.62
C ILE A 92 -3.72 17.75 -14.09
N ASP A 93 -4.68 17.55 -15.00
CA ASP A 93 -4.43 17.63 -16.45
C ASP A 93 -4.69 19.01 -17.06
N HIS A 94 -5.44 19.85 -16.34
CA HIS A 94 -5.83 21.19 -16.78
C HIS A 94 -5.64 22.19 -15.62
N PRO A 95 -4.37 22.50 -15.24
CA PRO A 95 -4.11 23.39 -14.13
C PRO A 95 -4.63 24.80 -14.41
N THR A 96 -5.11 25.45 -13.37
CA THR A 96 -5.44 26.89 -13.38
C THR A 96 -4.51 27.60 -12.42
N PHE A 97 -3.95 28.72 -12.86
CA PHE A 97 -2.99 29.50 -12.09
C PHE A 97 -3.65 30.75 -11.53
N LEU A 98 -3.21 31.10 -10.32
CA LEU A 98 -3.49 32.36 -9.67
C LEU A 98 -2.20 33.19 -9.66
N GLU A 99 -2.35 34.51 -9.61
CA GLU A 99 -1.23 35.40 -9.33
C GLU A 99 -0.72 35.16 -7.91
N ALA A 100 0.57 35.42 -7.68
CA ALA A 100 1.23 35.13 -6.41
C ALA A 100 0.66 35.91 -5.22
N ASP A 101 0.01 37.05 -5.47
CA ASP A 101 -0.63 37.90 -4.46
C ASP A 101 -2.16 37.70 -4.36
N ASP A 102 -2.72 36.71 -5.08
CA ASP A 102 -4.15 36.43 -5.03
C ASP A 102 -4.58 35.97 -3.62
N PRO A 103 -5.55 36.64 -2.97
CA PRO A 103 -5.94 36.33 -1.59
C PRO A 103 -6.49 34.91 -1.44
N ARG A 104 -7.01 34.29 -2.51
CA ARG A 104 -7.53 32.92 -2.47
C ARG A 104 -6.45 31.93 -2.10
N LEU A 105 -5.17 32.17 -2.43
CA LEU A 105 -4.07 31.26 -2.07
C LEU A 105 -4.08 30.92 -0.56
N ARG A 106 -4.41 31.90 0.29
CA ARG A 106 -4.49 31.71 1.74
C ARG A 106 -5.63 30.79 2.16
N GLU A 107 -6.74 30.76 1.42
CA GLU A 107 -7.86 29.83 1.66
C GLU A 107 -7.44 28.37 1.42
N TRP A 108 -6.51 28.16 0.49
CA TRP A 108 -5.90 26.84 0.22
C TRP A 108 -4.70 26.56 1.14
N GLY A 109 -4.42 27.45 2.08
CA GLY A 109 -3.28 27.37 3.00
C GLY A 109 -1.93 27.47 2.31
N ILE A 110 -1.87 28.19 1.18
CA ILE A 110 -0.64 28.56 0.50
C ILE A 110 -0.24 29.94 0.99
N ASP A 111 0.97 30.03 1.52
CA ASP A 111 1.57 31.24 2.09
C ASP A 111 3.00 31.45 1.55
N ASP A 112 3.65 32.53 1.98
CA ASP A 112 4.99 32.90 1.52
C ASP A 112 6.08 31.91 1.97
N GLN A 113 5.75 30.94 2.83
CA GLN A 113 6.65 29.87 3.27
C GLN A 113 6.34 28.53 2.60
N THR A 114 5.28 28.47 1.78
CA THR A 114 4.86 27.26 1.09
C THR A 114 5.89 26.90 0.04
N LEU A 115 6.44 25.69 0.16
CA LEU A 115 7.37 25.16 -0.84
C LEU A 115 6.64 24.92 -2.16
N VAL A 116 7.33 25.25 -3.24
CA VAL A 116 6.86 25.07 -4.61
C VAL A 116 7.92 24.36 -5.43
N ILE A 117 7.48 23.57 -6.41
CA ILE A 117 8.33 23.26 -7.56
C ILE A 117 8.15 24.41 -8.54
N GLY A 118 9.23 25.08 -8.91
CA GLY A 118 9.23 26.13 -9.92
C GLY A 118 9.63 25.58 -11.28
N TYR A 119 8.93 25.97 -12.33
CA TYR A 119 9.36 25.73 -13.70
C TYR A 119 9.27 27.03 -14.49
N ALA A 120 10.33 27.36 -15.22
CA ALA A 120 10.38 28.57 -16.04
C ALA A 120 10.97 28.26 -17.41
N VAL A 121 10.34 28.78 -18.45
CA VAL A 121 10.86 28.76 -19.82
C VAL A 121 10.51 30.06 -20.53
N GLY A 122 11.55 30.80 -20.95
CA GLY A 122 11.37 32.17 -21.45
C GLY A 122 10.77 33.06 -20.35
N ASP A 123 9.71 33.79 -20.71
CA ASP A 123 8.97 34.67 -19.80
C ASP A 123 7.81 33.96 -19.08
N ASP A 124 7.60 32.67 -19.33
CA ASP A 124 6.55 31.87 -18.68
C ASP A 124 7.14 31.11 -17.48
N ALA A 125 6.83 31.60 -16.27
CA ALA A 125 7.24 31.01 -15.01
C ALA A 125 6.02 30.57 -14.19
N ARG A 126 6.04 29.32 -13.73
CA ARG A 126 4.97 28.69 -12.95
C ARG A 126 5.51 28.16 -11.63
N ALA A 127 4.68 28.21 -10.60
CA ALA A 127 4.93 27.62 -9.30
C ALA A 127 3.84 26.58 -9.00
N TYR A 128 4.25 25.37 -8.64
CA TYR A 128 3.38 24.25 -8.30
C TYR A 128 3.55 23.95 -6.81
N PRO A 129 2.62 24.38 -5.95
CA PRO A 129 2.76 24.22 -4.51
C PRO A 129 2.78 22.74 -4.09
N LEU A 130 3.77 22.37 -3.26
CA LEU A 130 3.87 21.00 -2.75
C LEU A 130 2.62 20.59 -1.99
N ARG A 131 1.97 21.52 -1.29
CA ARG A 131 0.68 21.27 -0.61
C ARG A 131 -0.42 20.74 -1.54
N ILE A 132 -0.43 21.15 -2.80
CA ILE A 132 -1.37 20.65 -3.80
C ILE A 132 -0.86 19.32 -4.37
N LEU A 133 0.44 19.26 -4.67
CA LEU A 133 1.09 18.05 -5.21
C LEU A 133 1.06 16.87 -4.23
N ASP A 134 1.08 17.08 -2.92
CA ASP A 134 0.94 16.01 -1.91
C ASP A 134 -0.37 15.21 -2.08
N ARG A 135 -1.39 15.77 -2.75
CA ARG A 135 -2.67 15.10 -3.00
C ARG A 135 -2.86 14.61 -4.43
N HIS A 136 -2.13 15.20 -5.38
CA HIS A 136 -2.33 14.97 -6.81
C HIS A 136 -1.11 14.33 -7.49
N GLU A 137 0.06 14.42 -6.85
CA GLU A 137 1.40 13.91 -7.18
C GLU A 137 1.95 14.31 -8.55
N LEU A 138 1.09 14.60 -9.53
CA LEU A 138 1.43 14.92 -10.90
C LEU A 138 0.54 16.06 -11.42
N VAL A 139 1.16 16.99 -12.14
CA VAL A 139 0.49 18.01 -12.94
C VAL A 139 1.00 17.89 -14.37
N ASN A 140 0.09 17.70 -15.32
CA ASN A 140 0.39 17.79 -16.75
C ASN A 140 0.04 19.19 -17.23
N ASP A 141 1.03 19.89 -17.78
CA ASP A 141 0.91 21.31 -18.14
C ASP A 141 1.59 21.61 -19.48
N VAL A 142 1.34 22.78 -20.02
CA VAL A 142 2.01 23.33 -21.20
C VAL A 142 2.54 24.72 -20.84
N VAL A 143 3.85 24.81 -20.59
CA VAL A 143 4.50 26.07 -20.18
C VAL A 143 5.37 26.57 -21.34
N GLY A 144 5.18 27.82 -21.74
CA GLY A 144 5.85 28.40 -22.92
C GLY A 144 5.68 27.56 -24.20
N GLY A 145 4.51 26.93 -24.36
CA GLY A 145 4.19 26.06 -25.51
C GLY A 145 4.82 24.66 -25.46
N ARG A 146 5.49 24.28 -24.36
CA ARG A 146 6.15 22.98 -24.20
C ARG A 146 5.36 22.10 -23.24
N PRO A 147 4.97 20.87 -23.63
CA PRO A 147 4.38 19.91 -22.70
C PRO A 147 5.37 19.54 -21.60
N VAL A 148 4.93 19.61 -20.35
CA VAL A 148 5.70 19.24 -19.17
C VAL A 148 4.84 18.43 -18.19
N THR A 149 5.50 17.57 -17.43
CA THR A 149 4.90 16.91 -16.26
C THR A 149 5.73 17.29 -15.04
N VAL A 150 5.07 17.83 -14.03
CA VAL A 150 5.67 18.17 -12.74
C VAL A 150 5.20 17.15 -11.72
N GLY A 151 6.12 16.57 -10.95
CA GLY A 151 5.80 15.56 -9.94
C GLY A 151 6.54 15.74 -8.62
N TRP A 152 5.98 15.17 -7.56
CA TRP A 152 6.48 15.22 -6.18
C TRP A 152 6.38 13.85 -5.51
#